data_AF-A0AAX2D880-F1
#
_entry.id   AF-A0AAX2D880-F1
#
_cell.length_a   1.000
_cell.length_b   1.000
_cell.length_c   1.000
_cell.angle_alpha   90.00
_cell.angle_beta   90.00
_cell.angle_gamma   90.00
#
_symmetry.space_group_name_H-M   'P 1'
#
loop_
_entity.id
_entity.type
_entity.pdbx_description
1 polymer ?
#
loop_
_entity_poly.entity_id
_entity_poly.type
_entity_poly.pdbx_seq_one_letter_code
_entity_poly.pdbx_strand_id
1 'polypeptide(L)' 'MNHTIMGVVDGEDFASYEIALPIDSKDLAEIMNWINEEEYLYDYQLDKAQIEALEEACSIELPRNMVLFLTSSGN' A
#
# COMPACT_ATOMS: atom_id res chain seq x y z
N MET A 1 3.81 -0.12 -13.04
CA MET A 1 3.29 -1.23 -12.23
C MET A 1 2.11 -0.69 -11.46
N ASN A 2 1.01 -1.43 -11.34
CA ASN A 2 -0.13 -0.96 -10.56
C ASN A 2 0.06 -1.46 -9.13
N HIS A 3 0.07 -0.54 -8.18
CA HIS A 3 0.17 -0.86 -6.76
C HIS A 3 -1.22 -0.89 -6.13
N THR A 4 -1.46 -1.94 -5.36
CA THR A 4 -2.72 -2.18 -4.65
C THR A 4 -2.42 -2.29 -3.16
N ILE A 5 -3.29 -1.68 -2.36
CA ILE A 5 -3.31 -1.89 -0.92
C ILE A 5 -4.22 -3.08 -0.68
N MET A 6 -3.70 -4.09 -0.01
CA MET A 6 -4.49 -5.15 0.60
C MET A 6 -4.65 -4.88 2.09
N GLY A 7 -5.84 -5.06 2.63
CA GLY A 7 -6.11 -4.94 4.04
C GLY A 7 -6.55 -6.27 4.64
N VAL A 8 -5.81 -6.72 5.65
CA VAL A 8 -6.04 -7.98 6.37
C VAL A 8 -6.46 -7.64 7.79
N VAL A 9 -7.60 -8.17 8.22
CA VAL A 9 -8.05 -8.01 9.61
C VAL A 9 -7.16 -8.86 10.52
N ASP A 10 -6.80 -8.33 11.69
CA ASP A 10 -6.01 -9.07 12.68
C ASP A 10 -6.70 -10.40 13.03
N GLY A 11 -6.03 -11.51 12.72
CA GLY A 11 -6.56 -12.87 12.90
C GLY A 11 -7.23 -13.50 11.67
N GLU A 12 -7.31 -12.79 10.55
CA GLU A 12 -7.71 -13.36 9.25
C GLU A 12 -6.48 -13.72 8.40
N ASP A 13 -6.56 -14.83 7.66
CA ASP A 13 -5.50 -15.31 6.75
C ASP A 13 -5.61 -14.70 5.35
N PHE A 14 -6.67 -13.93 5.08
CA PHE A 14 -7.00 -13.39 3.76
C PHE A 14 -7.19 -11.89 3.80
N ALA A 15 -6.86 -11.21 2.69
CA ALA A 15 -7.18 -9.81 2.49
C ALA A 15 -8.70 -9.64 2.37
N SER A 16 -9.28 -8.91 3.33
CA SER A 16 -10.70 -8.53 3.36
C SER A 16 -10.96 -7.19 2.68
N TYR A 17 -9.89 -6.48 2.30
CA TYR A 17 -9.95 -5.19 1.61
C TYR A 17 -8.89 -5.15 0.51
N GLU A 18 -9.23 -4.57 -0.64
CA GLU A 18 -8.29 -4.28 -1.70
C GLU A 18 -8.67 -2.95 -2.37
N ILE A 19 -7.69 -2.07 -2.57
CA ILE A 19 -7.87 -0.83 -3.32
C ILE A 19 -6.65 -0.55 -4.18
N ALA A 20 -6.88 -0.20 -5.45
CA ALA A 20 -5.83 0.26 -6.34
C ALA A 20 -5.48 1.71 -6.00
N LEU A 21 -4.20 1.99 -5.78
CA LEU A 21 -3.74 3.35 -5.53
C LEU A 21 -3.65 4.10 -6.87
N PRO A 22 -4.35 5.24 -7.03
CA PRO A 22 -4.24 6.09 -8.21
C PRO A 22 -3.00 7.00 -8.12
N ILE A 23 -1.84 6.44 -7.77
CA ILE A 23 -0.58 7.17 -7.58
C ILE A 23 0.49 6.64 -8.53
N ASP A 24 1.42 7.51 -8.95
CA ASP A 24 2.57 7.07 -9.72
C ASP A 24 3.54 6.30 -8.83
N SER A 25 4.19 5.29 -9.40
CA SER A 25 5.23 4.51 -8.72
C SER A 25 6.32 5.41 -8.10
N LYS A 26 6.62 6.57 -8.70
CA LYS A 26 7.61 7.52 -8.16
C LYS A 26 7.17 8.16 -6.84
N ASP A 27 5.96 8.71 -6.78
CA ASP A 27 5.44 9.32 -5.55
C ASP A 27 5.26 8.26 -4.46
N LEU A 28 4.82 7.06 -4.84
CA LEU A 28 4.73 5.92 -3.93
C LEU A 28 6.09 5.54 -3.35
N ALA A 29 7.14 5.54 -4.17
CA ALA A 29 8.49 5.23 -3.74
C ALA A 29 9.03 6.26 -2.74
N GLU A 30 8.70 7.54 -2.90
CA GLU A 30 9.04 8.55 -1.90
C GLU A 30 8.33 8.29 -0.56
N ILE A 31 7.05 7.91 -0.57
CA ILE A 31 6.29 7.58 0.64
C ILE A 31 6.81 6.29 1.29
N MET A 32 7.13 5.28 0.49
CA MET A 32 7.70 4.00 0.93
C MET A 32 9.18 4.10 1.28
N ASN A 33 9.84 5.21 0.96
CA ASN A 33 11.27 5.39 1.04
C ASN A 33 12.05 4.28 0.29
N TRP A 34 11.50 3.82 -0.84
CA TRP A 34 12.12 2.83 -1.71
C TRP A 34 13.32 3.44 -2.42
N ILE A 35 14.46 2.78 -2.26
CA ILE A 35 15.72 3.22 -2.87
C ILE A 35 15.89 2.55 -4.24
N ASN A 36 15.37 1.33 -4.41
CA ASN A 36 15.54 0.55 -5.63
C ASN A 36 14.21 0.06 -6.22
N GLU A 37 14.17 -0.05 -7.55
CA GLU A 37 13.01 -0.56 -8.32
C GLU A 37 12.65 -2.01 -7.99
N GLU A 38 13.58 -2.77 -7.40
CA GLU A 38 13.34 -4.14 -6.92
C GLU A 38 12.46 -4.19 -5.68
N GLU A 39 12.42 -3.11 -4.89
CA GLU A 39 11.55 -3.02 -3.71
C GLU A 39 10.08 -2.92 -4.10
N TYR A 40 9.76 -2.57 -5.33
CA TYR A 40 8.39 -2.47 -5.80
C TYR A 40 7.72 -3.84 -5.92
N LEU A 41 8.50 -4.93 -5.91
CA LEU A 41 8.04 -6.30 -6.11
C LEU A 41 7.72 -7.03 -4.81
N TYR A 42 8.08 -6.48 -3.66
CA TYR A 42 7.85 -7.13 -2.37
C TYR A 42 6.59 -6.58 -1.71
N ASP A 43 5.91 -7.44 -0.96
CA ASP A 43 4.79 -7.05 -0.14
C ASP A 43 5.32 -6.40 1.16
N TYR A 44 4.98 -5.13 1.39
CA TYR A 44 5.35 -4.43 2.61
C TYR A 44 4.13 -4.15 3.45
N GLN A 45 4.23 -4.45 4.74
CA GLN A 45 3.27 -3.95 5.71
C GLN A 45 3.42 -2.43 5.84
N LEU A 46 2.31 -1.72 5.75
CA LEU A 46 2.27 -0.27 5.87
C LEU A 46 2.16 0.17 7.32
N ASP A 47 3.03 1.10 7.70
CA ASP A 47 2.94 1.80 8.96
C ASP A 47 1.91 2.94 8.91
N LYS A 48 1.41 3.37 10.07
CA LYS A 48 0.44 4.48 10.16
C LYS A 48 0.88 5.73 9.41
N ALA A 49 2.16 6.10 9.51
CA ALA A 49 2.70 7.27 8.82
C ALA A 49 2.64 7.13 7.29
N GLN A 50 2.89 5.92 6.77
CA GLN A 50 2.80 5.65 5.34
C GLN A 50 1.34 5.64 4.88
N ILE A 51 0.44 5.06 5.68
CA ILE A 51 -1.00 5.07 5.42
C ILE A 51 -1.51 6.52 5.32
N GLU A 52 -1.19 7.36 6.30
CA GLU A 52 -1.59 8.78 6.29
C GLU A 52 -1.03 9.53 5.08
N ALA A 53 0.24 9.29 4.71
CA ALA A 53 0.84 9.88 3.52
C ALA A 53 0.16 9.41 2.22
N LEU A 54 -0.25 8.15 2.15
CA LEU A 54 -0.99 7.59 1.01
C LEU A 54 -2.42 8.14 0.94
N GLU A 55 -3.10 8.28 2.08
CA GLU A 55 -4.42 8.92 2.17
C GLU A 55 -4.36 10.35 1.63
N GLU A 56 -3.35 11.14 2.03
CA GLU A 56 -3.15 12.51 1.51
C GLU A 56 -2.81 12.52 0.01
N ALA A 57 -1.85 11.71 -0.41
CA ALA A 57 -1.37 11.70 -1.79
C ALA A 57 -2.45 11.20 -2.77
N CYS A 58 -3.22 10.20 -2.39
CA CYS A 58 -4.27 9.62 -3.23
C CYS A 58 -5.66 10.25 -2.98
N SER A 59 -5.82 11.08 -1.95
CA SER A 59 -7.14 11.54 -1.47
C SER A 59 -8.13 10.38 -1.27
N ILE A 60 -7.66 9.30 -0.66
CA ILE A 60 -8.46 8.12 -0.30
C ILE A 60 -8.51 7.97 1.22
N GLU A 61 -9.51 7.25 1.72
CA GLU A 61 -9.58 6.84 3.12
C GLU A 61 -9.23 5.36 3.23
N LEU A 62 -8.18 5.05 4.00
CA LEU A 62 -7.70 3.71 4.24
C LEU A 62 -8.18 3.22 5.61
N PRO A 63 -8.64 1.96 5.72
CA PRO A 63 -9.19 1.45 6.96
C PRO A 63 -8.10 1.22 8.01
N ARG A 64 -8.19 1.95 9.13
CA ARG A 64 -7.20 1.94 10.22
C ARG A 64 -7.34 0.78 11.21
N ASN A 65 -8.41 -0.01 11.06
CA ASN A 65 -8.73 -1.13 11.94
C ASN A 65 -8.24 -2.48 11.39
N MET A 66 -7.38 -2.45 10.38
CA MET A 66 -6.79 -3.63 9.74
C MET A 66 -5.34 -3.36 9.40
N VAL A 67 -4.59 -4.42 9.19
CA VAL A 67 -3.20 -4.37 8.76
C VAL A 67 -3.19 -4.19 7.26
N LEU A 68 -2.60 -3.09 6.79
CA LEU A 68 -2.49 -2.79 5.37
C LEU A 68 -1.15 -3.27 4.83
N PHE A 69 -1.19 -3.89 3.67
CA PHE A 69 -0.06 -4.37 2.92
C PHE A 69 -0.07 -3.72 1.54
N LEU A 70 1.07 -3.18 1.13
CA LEU A 70 1.27 -2.70 -0.23
C LEU A 70 1.78 -3.87 -1.06
N THR A 71 1.03 -4.24 -2.09
CA THR A 71 1.40 -5.27 -3.05
C THR A 71 1.42 -4.68 -4.47
N SER A 72 2.23 -5.26 -5.35
CA SER A 72 2.23 -4.91 -6.76
C SER A 72 1.55 -6.02 -7.55
N SER A 73 0.43 -5.70 -8.22
CA SER A 73 -0.16 -6.62 -9.17
C SER A 73 0.45 -6.31 -10.54
N GLY A 74 1.50 -7.05 -10.90
CA GLY A 74 2.04 -7.06 -12.26
C GLY A 74 1.02 -7.67 -13.21
N ASN A 75 0.57 -6.90 -14.20
CA ASN A 75 -0.18 -7.41 -15.36
C ASN A 75 0.78 -7.49 -16.55
#